data_AF-A0A4Q3VDE2-F1
#
_entry.id   AF-A0A4Q3VDE2-F1
#
_cell.length_a   1.000
_cell.length_b   1.000
_cell.length_c   1.000
_cell.angle_alpha   90.00
_cell.angle_beta   90.00
_cell.angle_gamma   90.00
#
_symmetry.space_group_name_H-M   'P 1'
#
loop_
_entity.id
_entity.type
_entity.pdbx_description
1 polymer ?
#
loop_
_entity_poly.entity_id
_entity_poly.type
_entity_poly.pdbx_seq_one_letter_code
_entity_poly.pdbx_strand_id
1 'polypeptide(L)'
;MSGTLRLLHMLGGGRQVMINIHRLIYVSASRGEMTQNQLDGLPQVARSNNSSTGIAGLLLFHDGSFFQVLEGPQDDVLRIFGKNERDYTHSRVIVLQTKTAPERAFPTWSTGYMAPTNSIRPRRKASSIYAI
;
A
#
# COMPACT_ATOMS: atom_id res chain seq x y z
N MET A 1 -39.19 -8.28 20.16
CA MET A 1 -40.01 -8.08 18.94
C MET A 1 -39.64 -6.74 18.33
N SER A 2 -39.67 -6.63 17.00
CA SER A 2 -39.14 -5.53 16.16
C SER A 2 -37.62 -5.58 16.02
N GLY A 3 -37.00 -5.75 14.86
CA GLY A 3 -37.50 -5.74 13.49
C GLY A 3 -36.40 -5.18 12.60
N THR A 4 -36.15 -5.83 11.47
CA THR A 4 -35.54 -5.22 10.27
C THR A 4 -34.01 -5.08 10.23
N LEU A 5 -33.26 -6.18 10.28
CA LEU A 5 -32.06 -6.30 9.44
C LEU A 5 -32.35 -7.32 8.34
N ARG A 6 -32.63 -6.75 7.17
CA ARG A 6 -33.27 -7.36 6.00
C ARG A 6 -32.60 -8.65 5.54
N LEU A 7 -33.39 -9.71 5.69
CA LEU A 7 -33.44 -10.89 4.84
C LEU A 7 -33.84 -10.50 3.41
N LEU A 8 -32.91 -9.99 2.59
CA LEU A 8 -33.14 -9.80 1.16
C LEU A 8 -32.00 -10.40 0.35
N HIS A 9 -31.92 -11.73 0.36
CA HIS A 9 -31.04 -12.49 -0.53
C HIS A 9 -31.76 -13.69 -1.15
N MET A 10 -33.02 -13.48 -1.55
CA MET A 10 -33.73 -14.41 -2.42
C MET A 10 -34.49 -13.62 -3.50
N LEU A 11 -34.19 -13.97 -4.75
CA LEU A 11 -34.83 -13.56 -6.01
C LEU A 11 -34.33 -12.24 -6.64
N GLY A 12 -33.20 -12.34 -7.34
CA GLY A 12 -32.75 -11.34 -8.31
C GLY A 12 -31.41 -11.73 -8.90
N GLY A 13 -31.41 -12.41 -10.04
CA GLY A 13 -30.22 -12.82 -10.80
C GLY A 13 -29.47 -11.65 -11.44
N GLY A 14 -29.00 -10.70 -10.63
CA GLY A 14 -27.95 -9.78 -10.99
C GLY A 14 -26.63 -10.35 -10.48
N ARG A 15 -25.68 -10.60 -11.39
CA ARG A 15 -24.30 -10.91 -11.03
C ARG A 15 -23.82 -9.76 -10.15
N GLN A 16 -23.79 -9.92 -8.82
CA GLN A 16 -22.98 -9.05 -7.98
C GLN A 16 -21.56 -9.29 -8.47
N VAL A 17 -21.03 -8.40 -9.31
CA VAL A 17 -19.62 -8.45 -9.69
C VAL A 17 -18.90 -8.10 -8.39
N MET A 18 -18.52 -9.12 -7.63
CA MET A 18 -17.57 -8.96 -6.54
C MET A 18 -16.31 -8.40 -7.20
N ILE A 19 -16.06 -7.11 -7.03
CA ILE A 19 -14.83 -6.49 -7.49
C ILE A 19 -13.76 -7.01 -6.53
N ASN A 20 -13.21 -8.17 -6.86
CA ASN A 20 -12.19 -8.82 -6.09
C ASN A 20 -10.92 -7.95 -6.14
N ILE A 21 -10.56 -7.38 -4.99
CA ILE A 21 -9.36 -6.56 -4.85
C ILE A 21 -8.15 -7.49 -4.77
N HIS A 22 -7.15 -7.29 -5.63
CA HIS A 22 -5.86 -7.95 -5.46
C HIS A 22 -5.02 -7.14 -4.48
N ARG A 23 -4.45 -7.80 -3.47
CA ARG A 23 -3.54 -7.21 -2.49
C ARG A 23 -2.18 -7.87 -2.59
N LEU A 24 -1.16 -7.06 -2.79
CA LEU A 24 0.24 -7.47 -2.75
C LEU A 24 0.98 -6.69 -1.66
N ILE A 25 1.67 -7.41 -0.79
CA ILE A 25 2.49 -6.85 0.29
C ILE A 25 3.91 -7.33 0.07
N TYR A 26 4.87 -6.40 0.06
CA TYR A 26 6.28 -6.74 -0.06
C TYR A 26 7.17 -5.82 0.78
N VAL A 27 8.40 -6.29 1.02
CA VAL A 27 9.48 -5.50 1.60
C VAL A 27 10.68 -5.44 0.66
N SER A 28 11.48 -4.40 0.78
CA SER A 28 12.74 -4.24 0.04
C SER A 28 13.72 -3.38 0.83
N ALA A 29 14.98 -3.33 0.41
CA ALA A 29 16.04 -2.55 1.03
C ALA A 29 16.52 -1.44 0.09
N SER A 30 16.67 -0.21 0.58
CA SER A 30 17.32 0.87 -0.16
C SER A 30 18.76 0.49 -0.49
N ARG A 31 19.25 0.89 -1.68
CA ARG A 31 20.64 0.62 -2.08
C ARG A 31 21.68 1.56 -1.45
N GLY A 32 21.26 2.44 -0.54
CA GLY A 32 22.12 3.38 0.19
C GLY A 32 21.34 4.15 1.24
N GLU A 33 22.03 5.06 1.95
CA GLU A 33 21.39 6.00 2.85
C GLU A 33 20.48 6.95 2.07
N MET A 34 19.26 7.16 2.57
CA MET A 34 18.35 8.14 2.00
C MET A 34 18.50 9.46 2.73
N THR A 35 18.75 10.53 1.98
CA THR A 35 18.72 11.90 2.49
C THR A 35 17.29 12.31 2.83
N GLN A 36 17.13 13.28 3.74
CA GLN A 36 15.81 13.80 4.10
C GLN A 36 15.02 14.28 2.86
N ASN A 37 15.67 15.00 1.94
CA ASN A 37 15.04 15.45 0.70
C ASN A 37 14.52 14.31 -0.19
N GLN A 38 15.23 13.18 -0.23
CA GLN A 38 14.76 12.00 -0.97
C GLN A 38 13.56 11.36 -0.28
N LEU A 39 13.56 11.30 1.05
CA LEU A 39 12.40 10.83 1.82
C LEU A 39 11.19 11.75 1.60
N ASP A 40 11.38 13.06 1.61
CA ASP A 40 10.31 14.04 1.42
C ASP A 40 9.69 13.95 0.01
N GLY A 41 10.43 13.43 -0.97
CA GLY A 41 9.98 13.18 -2.35
C GLY A 41 9.31 11.83 -2.60
N LEU A 42 9.44 10.85 -1.69
CA LEU A 42 8.83 9.53 -1.83
C LEU A 42 7.31 9.55 -2.08
N PRO A 43 6.49 10.37 -1.40
CA PRO A 43 5.05 10.36 -1.64
C PRO A 43 4.69 10.85 -3.05
N GLN A 44 5.40 11.82 -3.60
CA GLN A 44 5.18 12.31 -4.96
C GLN A 44 5.55 11.23 -5.98
N VAL A 45 6.68 10.55 -5.79
CA VAL A 45 7.11 9.44 -6.63
C VAL A 45 6.09 8.29 -6.57
N ALA A 46 5.66 7.92 -5.37
CA ALA A 46 4.71 6.83 -5.19
C ALA A 46 3.35 7.15 -5.82
N ARG A 47 2.82 8.37 -5.64
CA ARG A 47 1.60 8.83 -6.31
C ARG A 47 1.73 8.87 -7.83
N SER A 48 2.88 9.31 -8.34
CA SER A 48 3.14 9.34 -9.78
C SER A 48 3.17 7.92 -10.36
N ASN A 49 3.85 7.00 -9.67
CA ASN A 49 3.92 5.58 -10.05
C ASN A 49 2.55 4.88 -9.96
N ASN A 50 1.70 5.33 -9.04
CA ASN A 50 0.37 4.78 -8.79
C ASN A 50 -0.76 5.58 -9.44
N SER A 51 -0.44 6.54 -10.29
CA SER A 51 -1.41 7.46 -10.92
C SER A 51 -2.49 6.75 -11.77
N SER A 52 -2.37 5.44 -12.01
CA SER A 52 -3.45 4.63 -12.54
C SER A 52 -4.66 4.62 -11.61
N THR A 53 -5.81 5.05 -12.14
CA THR A 53 -7.10 4.99 -11.47
C THR A 53 -7.40 3.58 -10.97
N GLY A 54 -7.43 3.38 -9.65
CA GLY A 54 -7.81 2.10 -9.05
C GLY A 54 -6.72 1.41 -8.23
N ILE A 55 -5.55 2.02 -8.04
CA ILE A 55 -4.55 1.52 -7.08
C ILE A 55 -4.60 2.38 -5.82
N ALA A 56 -4.55 1.72 -4.66
CA ALA A 56 -4.44 2.36 -3.35
C ALA A 56 -3.51 1.54 -2.46
N GLY A 57 -2.94 2.16 -1.43
CA GLY A 57 -2.25 1.43 -0.39
C GLY A 57 -1.34 2.28 0.48
N LEU A 58 -0.21 1.68 0.85
CA LEU A 58 0.77 2.24 1.78
C LEU A 58 2.19 1.99 1.26
N LEU A 59 3.07 2.97 1.43
CA LEU A 59 4.52 2.82 1.38
C LEU A 59 5.10 3.32 2.70
N LEU A 60 5.85 2.49 3.40
CA LEU A 60 6.58 2.83 4.62
C LEU A 60 8.07 2.71 4.34
N PHE A 61 8.85 3.68 4.83
CA PHE A 61 10.30 3.61 4.89
C PHE A 61 10.76 3.66 6.35
N HIS A 62 11.58 2.70 6.76
CA HIS A 62 12.17 2.65 8.09
C HIS A 62 13.53 1.94 8.04
N ASP A 63 14.56 2.58 8.58
CA ASP A 63 15.92 2.04 8.71
C ASP A 63 16.47 1.36 7.44
N GLY A 64 16.37 2.06 6.29
CA GLY A 64 16.84 1.53 5.01
C GLY A 64 15.94 0.46 4.39
N SER A 65 14.77 0.19 4.97
CA SER A 65 13.82 -0.79 4.46
C SER A 65 12.53 -0.12 4.00
N PHE A 66 12.00 -0.57 2.87
CA PHE A 66 10.66 -0.23 2.42
C PHE A 66 9.69 -1.36 2.73
N PHE A 67 8.48 -1.01 3.15
CA PHE A 67 7.33 -1.91 3.27
C PHE A 67 6.20 -1.32 2.44
N GLN A 68 5.68 -2.06 1.47
CA GLN A 68 4.67 -1.54 0.56
C GLN A 68 3.48 -2.49 0.42
N VAL A 69 2.29 -1.89 0.44
CA VAL A 69 1.00 -2.53 0.21
C VAL A 69 0.41 -1.93 -1.06
N LEU A 70 0.05 -2.77 -2.02
CA LEU A 70 -0.67 -2.39 -3.23
C LEU A 70 -2.02 -3.10 -3.26
N GLU A 71 -3.10 -2.34 -3.46
CA GLU A 71 -4.45 -2.85 -3.57
C GLU A 71 -5.13 -2.32 -4.83
N GLY A 72 -5.81 -3.17 -5.59
CA GLY A 72 -6.57 -2.76 -6.77
C GLY A 72 -6.89 -3.89 -7.73
N PRO A 73 -7.24 -3.60 -8.99
CA PRO A 73 -7.31 -4.60 -10.04
C PRO A 73 -6.00 -5.38 -10.14
N GLN A 74 -6.08 -6.71 -10.30
CA GLN A 74 -4.90 -7.58 -10.28
C GLN A 74 -3.83 -7.15 -11.29
N ASP A 75 -4.23 -6.87 -12.53
CA ASP A 75 -3.29 -6.50 -13.59
C ASP A 75 -2.56 -5.19 -13.28
N ASP A 76 -3.26 -4.22 -12.70
CA ASP A 76 -2.66 -2.95 -12.28
C ASP A 76 -1.69 -3.13 -11.11
N VAL A 77 -2.04 -3.96 -10.13
CA VAL A 77 -1.15 -4.26 -9.00
C VAL A 77 0.11 -4.95 -9.48
N LEU A 78 -0.01 -5.97 -10.35
CA LEU A 78 1.13 -6.70 -10.89
C LEU A 78 2.00 -5.84 -11.80
N ARG A 79 1.40 -4.92 -12.57
CA ARG A 79 2.12 -3.94 -13.40
C ARG A 79 2.96 -2.99 -12.55
N ILE A 80 2.39 -2.42 -11.50
CA ILE A 80 3.13 -1.52 -10.58
C ILE A 80 4.22 -2.30 -9.85
N PHE A 81 3.89 -3.48 -9.32
CA PHE A 81 4.87 -4.32 -8.64
C PHE A 81 6.04 -4.68 -9.56
N GLY A 82 5.78 -5.08 -10.81
CA GLY A 82 6.85 -5.38 -11.77
C GLY A 82 7.69 -4.15 -12.16
N LYS A 83 7.14 -2.93 -12.10
CA LYS A 83 7.93 -1.70 -12.25
C LYS A 83 8.84 -1.50 -11.03
N ASN A 84 8.28 -1.65 -9.83
CA ASN A 84 9.03 -1.46 -8.58
C ASN A 84 10.13 -2.52 -8.43
N GLU A 85 9.89 -3.78 -8.81
CA GLU A 85 10.89 -4.85 -8.75
C GLU A 85 12.14 -4.54 -9.60
N ARG A 86 11.96 -3.80 -10.71
CA ARG A 86 13.04 -3.39 -11.62
C ARG A 86 13.65 -2.03 -11.28
N ASP A 87 13.13 -1.35 -10.26
CA ASP A 87 13.64 -0.06 -9.83
C ASP A 87 15.03 -0.22 -9.19
N TYR A 88 16.02 0.49 -9.73
CA TYR A 88 17.41 0.38 -9.29
C TYR A 88 17.65 1.04 -7.92
N THR A 89 16.72 1.86 -7.41
CA THR A 89 16.87 2.57 -6.14
C THR A 89 16.74 1.66 -4.89
N HIS A 90 16.14 0.47 -5.04
CA HIS A 90 16.01 -0.52 -3.97
C HIS A 90 16.30 -1.95 -4.47
N SER A 91 16.45 -2.89 -3.55
CA SER A 91 16.90 -4.26 -3.81
C SER A 91 16.31 -5.24 -2.79
N ARG A 92 16.60 -6.55 -2.95
CA ARG A 92 16.18 -7.59 -2.01
C ARG A 92 14.66 -7.57 -1.78
N VAL A 93 13.91 -7.54 -2.89
CA VAL A 93 12.45 -7.57 -2.86
C VAL A 93 11.99 -8.93 -2.36
N ILE A 94 11.18 -8.93 -1.30
CA ILE A 94 10.57 -10.14 -0.72
C ILE A 94 9.07 -9.92 -0.66
N VAL A 95 8.31 -10.74 -1.39
CA VAL A 95 6.85 -10.74 -1.33
C VAL A 95 6.42 -11.46 -0.04
N LEU A 96 5.70 -10.75 0.82
CA LEU A 96 5.18 -11.29 2.08
C LEU A 96 3.79 -11.91 1.90
N GLN A 97 2.97 -11.34 1.01
CA GLN A 97 1.62 -11.83 0.75
C GLN A 97 1.16 -11.39 -0.64
N THR A 98 0.51 -12.32 -1.35
CA THR A 98 -0.37 -12.02 -2.49
C THR A 98 -1.70 -12.70 -2.24
N LYS A 99 -2.81 -11.96 -2.32
CA LYS A 99 -4.15 -12.55 -2.18
C LYS A 99 -5.21 -11.70 -2.84
N THR A 100 -6.32 -12.36 -3.13
CA THR A 100 -7.58 -11.68 -3.39
C THR A 100 -8.27 -11.35 -2.06
N ALA A 101 -8.82 -10.15 -1.96
CA ALA A 101 -9.54 -9.64 -0.80
C ALA A 101 -10.93 -9.11 -1.22
N PRO A 102 -11.94 -9.23 -0.36
CA PRO A 102 -13.30 -8.74 -0.66
C PRO A 102 -13.36 -7.20 -0.67
N GLU A 103 -12.42 -6.53 -0.02
CA GLU A 103 -12.34 -5.07 0.07
C GLU A 103 -10.89 -4.59 0.28
N ARG A 104 -10.67 -3.29 0.05
CA ARG A 104 -9.40 -2.60 0.34
C ARG A 104 -9.24 -2.46 1.85
N ALA A 105 -8.06 -2.81 2.35
CA ALA A 105 -7.68 -2.50 3.74
C ALA A 105 -7.31 -1.01 3.90
N PHE A 106 -6.90 -0.36 2.81
CA PHE A 106 -6.47 1.04 2.79
C PHE A 106 -7.22 1.84 1.70
N PRO A 107 -8.56 1.95 1.78
CA PRO A 107 -9.38 2.55 0.72
C PRO A 107 -9.21 4.07 0.55
N THR A 108 -8.91 4.79 1.63
CA THR A 108 -8.89 6.27 1.69
C THR A 108 -7.81 6.76 2.64
N TRP A 109 -6.56 6.35 2.46
CA TRP A 109 -5.50 6.97 3.24
C TRP A 109 -5.12 8.31 2.61
N SER A 110 -5.54 9.40 3.25
CA SER A 110 -4.99 10.74 3.02
C SER A 110 -3.69 10.85 3.83
N THR A 111 -2.56 10.66 3.14
CA THR A 111 -1.17 10.99 3.56
C THR A 111 -0.97 11.22 5.07
N GLY A 112 -0.64 10.17 5.81
CA GLY A 112 -0.29 10.30 7.23
C GLY A 112 1.22 10.19 7.41
N TYR A 113 1.92 11.33 7.49
CA TYR A 113 3.28 11.35 8.03
C TYR A 113 3.20 11.01 9.52
N MET A 114 3.54 9.78 9.90
CA MET A 114 3.67 9.40 11.30
C MET A 114 5.14 9.55 11.70
N ALA A 115 5.49 10.72 12.24
CA ALA A 115 6.77 10.87 12.93
C ALA A 115 6.83 9.85 14.08
N PRO A 116 7.97 9.22 14.35
CA PRO A 116 8.10 8.34 15.51
C PRO A 116 7.73 9.11 16.78
N THR A 117 6.61 8.74 17.42
CA THR A 117 6.24 9.25 18.73
C THR A 117 7.30 8.78 19.71
N ASN A 118 8.08 9.74 20.18
CA ASN A 118 9.22 9.52 21.03
C ASN A 118 8.78 8.92 22.39
N SER A 119 9.20 7.69 22.67
CA SER A 119 9.41 7.23 24.04
C SER A 119 10.70 6.40 24.11
N ILE A 120 11.78 7.11 24.46
CA ILE A 120 13.02 6.61 25.09
C ILE A 120 14.01 5.88 24.15
N ARG A 121 14.77 6.65 23.36
CA ARG A 121 16.26 6.66 23.22
C ARG A 121 16.69 7.46 21.96
N PRO A 122 17.73 8.31 22.02
CA PRO A 122 18.13 9.15 20.88
C PRO A 122 19.04 8.36 19.93
N ARG A 123 18.45 7.74 18.90
CA ARG A 123 19.12 7.54 17.61
C ARG A 123 18.18 8.05 16.53
N ARG A 124 18.46 9.27 16.05
CA ARG A 124 17.77 9.89 14.90
C ARG A 124 17.74 8.90 13.74
N LYS A 125 16.60 8.30 13.45
CA LYS A 125 16.38 7.53 12.22
C LYS A 125 14.96 7.77 11.73
N ALA A 126 14.85 8.40 10.56
CA ALA A 126 13.58 8.79 9.96
C ALA A 126 12.72 7.55 9.71
N SER A 127 11.48 7.61 10.17
CA SER A 127 10.43 6.64 9.84
C SER A 127 9.35 7.43 9.12
N SER A 128 8.99 7.00 7.92
CA SER A 128 8.02 7.71 7.10
C SER A 128 6.98 6.76 6.55
N ILE A 129 5.71 7.16 6.65
CA ILE A 129 4.54 6.43 6.16
C ILE A 129 3.90 7.32 5.09
N TYR A 130 3.65 6.74 3.92
CA TYR A 130 3.09 7.43 2.77
C TYR A 130 1.89 6.64 2.26
N ALA A 131 0.77 7.33 2.07
CA ALA A 131 -0.34 6.78 1.31
C ALA A 131 -0.03 6.87 -0.18
N ILE A 132 -0.38 5.82 -0.92
CA ILE A 132 -0.03 5.66 -2.32
C ILE A 132 -1.23 5.20 -3.15
#